data_AF-A0A917S5C9-F1
#
_entry.id   AF-A0A917S5C9-F1
#
_cell.length_a   1.000
_cell.length_b   1.000
_cell.length_c   1.000
_cell.angle_alpha   90.00
_cell.angle_beta   90.00
_cell.angle_gamma   90.00
#
_symmetry.space_group_name_H-M   'P 1'
#
loop_
_entity.id
_entity.type
_entity.pdbx_description
1 polymer ?
#
loop_
_entity_poly.entity_id
_entity_poly.type
_entity_poly.pdbx_seq_one_letter_code
_entity_poly.pdbx_strand_id
1 'polypeptide(L)'
;MLVGFESARIGVMTEGTEKFTSANIFTIDKSSGRTIGANIQGLNSTPTTLWGSNTPKQIRGVGTGNVTLTLAAEDVPEEVIGAITGAVKDANGIWTIGRDTKPPFSAIEIVSSDGNNPVYLALLKGTFGFPDANPQTNQQNQTIQTDSLTFTGTSRDSDYRVFAKGFESDPSFQKAAWDAFVFPFNYAAVTSIAVAPTTVSLAVGGTQQLTPTILPVDANQAVTYSTSDASKATVTGNGLVTGVAIGSATITVKSNEDPSKTATVSVTVA
;
A
#
# COMPACT_ATOMS: atom_id res chain seq x y z
N MET A 1 -2.79 -10.14 21.05
CA MET A 1 -1.63 -10.99 20.71
C MET A 1 -1.58 -11.04 19.20
N LEU A 2 -0.43 -10.90 18.55
CA LEU A 2 -0.36 -11.07 17.09
C LEU A 2 -0.30 -12.57 16.79
N VAL A 3 -1.18 -13.06 15.92
CA VAL A 3 -1.34 -14.45 15.55
C VAL A 3 -1.34 -14.53 14.03
N GLY A 4 -0.33 -15.21 13.47
CA GLY A 4 -0.22 -15.37 12.02
C GLY A 4 0.31 -14.13 11.30
N PHE A 5 1.08 -14.37 10.24
CA PHE A 5 1.58 -13.35 9.32
C PHE A 5 0.97 -13.64 7.95
N GLU A 6 0.13 -12.73 7.47
CA GLU A 6 -0.78 -13.00 6.35
C GLU A 6 -0.20 -12.50 5.02
N SER A 7 0.37 -11.29 5.03
CA SER A 7 0.98 -10.69 3.85
C SER A 7 1.89 -9.51 4.22
N ALA A 8 2.79 -9.18 3.31
CA ALA A 8 3.56 -7.94 3.34
C ALA A 8 3.29 -7.12 2.08
N ARG A 9 3.21 -5.80 2.24
CA ARG A 9 3.18 -4.85 1.12
C ARG A 9 4.41 -3.97 1.20
N ILE A 10 5.19 -3.93 0.13
CA ILE A 10 6.40 -3.13 0.02
C ILE A 10 6.17 -2.07 -1.05
N GLY A 11 6.22 -0.81 -0.66
CA GLY A 11 6.19 0.32 -1.58
C GLY A 11 7.60 0.85 -1.81
N VAL A 12 8.00 1.05 -3.06
CA VAL A 12 9.19 1.83 -3.42
C VAL A 12 8.76 3.27 -3.69
N MET A 13 9.36 4.22 -2.96
CA MET A 13 9.02 5.63 -3.09
C MET A 13 9.55 6.19 -4.41
N THR A 14 8.78 7.09 -5.00
CA THR A 14 9.25 7.90 -6.14
C THR A 14 10.39 8.81 -5.68
N GLU A 15 11.50 8.83 -6.42
CA GLU A 15 12.73 9.52 -6.04
C GLU A 15 12.49 10.98 -5.61
N GLY A 16 13.09 11.37 -4.48
CA GLY A 16 12.95 12.72 -3.92
C GLY A 16 11.56 13.05 -3.38
N THR A 17 10.62 12.10 -3.40
CA THR A 17 9.28 12.25 -2.82
C THR A 17 9.04 11.17 -1.77
N GLU A 18 8.20 11.47 -0.78
CA GLU A 18 7.73 10.44 0.17
C GLU A 18 6.39 9.88 -0.29
N LYS A 19 6.28 9.59 -1.60
CA LYS A 19 5.05 9.16 -2.25
C LYS A 19 5.25 7.92 -3.13
N PHE A 20 4.16 7.23 -3.44
CA PHE A 20 4.15 5.95 -4.15
C PHE A 20 3.32 5.99 -5.43
N THR A 21 3.60 5.11 -6.38
CA THR A 21 2.71 4.82 -7.50
C THR A 21 2.17 3.40 -7.35
N SER A 22 1.03 3.08 -7.99
CA SER A 22 0.47 1.72 -7.94
C SER A 22 1.43 0.67 -8.49
N ALA A 23 2.25 1.03 -9.49
CA ALA A 23 3.25 0.14 -10.06
C ALA A 23 4.42 -0.19 -9.12
N ASN A 24 4.66 0.66 -8.11
CA ASN A 24 5.79 0.53 -7.19
C ASN A 24 5.40 -0.10 -5.84
N ILE A 25 4.19 -0.63 -5.72
CA ILE A 25 3.73 -1.34 -4.51
C ILE A 25 3.62 -2.83 -4.84
N PHE A 26 4.46 -3.62 -4.20
CA PHE A 26 4.53 -5.07 -4.34
C PHE A 26 3.83 -5.73 -3.17
N THR A 27 3.06 -6.77 -3.43
CA THR A 27 2.42 -7.57 -2.37
C THR A 27 3.07 -8.95 -2.37
N ILE A 28 3.56 -9.37 -1.20
CA ILE A 28 4.06 -10.70 -0.91
C ILE A 28 2.99 -11.41 -0.08
N ASP A 29 2.32 -12.38 -0.68
CA ASP A 29 1.26 -13.16 -0.06
C ASP A 29 1.37 -14.65 -0.46
N LYS A 30 0.33 -15.44 -0.18
CA LYS A 30 0.30 -16.88 -0.48
C LYS A 30 0.60 -17.21 -1.96
N SER A 31 0.34 -16.27 -2.88
CA SER A 31 0.51 -16.42 -4.32
C SER A 31 1.82 -15.84 -4.88
N SER A 32 2.52 -15.00 -4.11
CA SER A 32 3.65 -14.18 -4.60
C SER A 32 4.89 -14.20 -3.68
N GLY A 33 5.03 -15.24 -2.86
CA GLY A 33 6.25 -15.48 -2.10
C GLY A 33 6.06 -15.74 -0.60
N ARG A 34 4.87 -16.19 -0.19
CA ARG A 34 4.48 -16.72 1.14
C ARG A 34 5.28 -16.15 2.32
N THR A 35 4.66 -15.24 3.05
CA THR A 35 5.22 -14.66 4.26
C THR A 35 5.37 -15.69 5.39
N ILE A 36 6.57 -15.77 6.02
CA ILE A 36 6.89 -16.76 7.06
C ILE A 36 7.03 -16.09 8.43
N GLY A 37 7.74 -14.97 8.50
CA GLY A 37 7.90 -14.23 9.74
C GLY A 37 8.36 -12.81 9.52
N ALA A 38 8.08 -11.95 10.50
CA ALA A 38 8.56 -10.58 10.52
C ALA A 38 9.00 -10.24 11.94
N ASN A 39 10.21 -9.69 12.09
CA ASN A 39 10.76 -9.26 13.37
C ASN A 39 11.14 -7.79 13.31
N ILE A 40 10.43 -6.94 14.07
CA ILE A 40 10.71 -5.51 14.18
C ILE A 40 11.46 -5.25 15.49
N GLN A 41 12.62 -4.63 15.41
CA GLN A 41 13.48 -4.28 16.53
C GLN A 41 13.79 -2.78 16.55
N GLY A 42 14.33 -2.28 17.67
CA GLY A 42 14.80 -0.89 17.79
C GLY A 42 13.70 0.17 17.95
N LEU A 43 12.45 -0.24 18.23
CA LEU A 43 11.34 0.67 18.49
C LEU A 43 11.47 1.43 19.83
N ASN A 44 12.37 1.00 20.73
CA ASN A 44 12.67 1.67 21.98
C ASN A 44 13.69 2.80 21.79
N SER A 45 13.56 3.89 22.55
CA SER A 45 14.58 4.91 22.57
C SER A 45 15.82 4.39 23.30
N THR A 46 16.98 4.51 22.66
CA THR A 46 18.26 4.21 23.33
C THR A 46 18.83 5.54 23.84
N PRO A 47 19.04 5.71 25.16
CA PRO A 47 19.65 6.92 25.70
C PRO A 47 21.08 7.05 25.18
N THR A 48 21.41 8.19 24.57
CA THR A 48 22.76 8.49 24.12
C THR A 48 23.58 9.06 25.27
N THR A 49 24.78 8.54 25.45
CA THR A 49 25.72 9.09 26.44
C THR A 49 26.56 10.17 25.77
N LEU A 50 26.32 11.43 26.14
CA LEU A 50 27.15 12.55 25.72
C LEU A 50 28.34 12.68 26.67
N TRP A 51 29.55 12.61 26.13
CA TRP A 51 30.78 12.81 26.91
C TRP A 51 31.17 14.28 26.90
N GLY A 52 31.11 14.93 28.05
CA GLY A 52 31.59 16.30 28.26
C GLY A 52 32.58 16.33 29.40
N SER A 53 33.78 16.88 29.19
CA SER A 53 34.85 16.94 30.19
C SER A 53 35.13 15.59 30.88
N ASN A 54 35.23 14.51 30.09
CA ASN A 54 35.40 13.13 30.59
C ASN A 54 34.31 12.64 31.56
N THR A 55 33.16 13.31 31.62
CA THR A 55 32.01 12.89 32.42
C THR A 55 30.86 12.47 31.49
N PRO A 56 30.29 11.27 31.68
CA PRO A 56 29.14 10.83 30.89
C PRO A 56 27.87 11.55 31.36
N LYS A 57 27.20 12.24 30.44
CA LYS A 57 25.84 12.77 30.64
C LYS A 57 24.88 11.94 29.80
N GLN A 58 24.01 11.16 30.45
CA GLN A 58 22.94 10.47 29.75
C GLN A 58 21.89 11.49 29.29
N ILE A 59 21.74 11.62 27.98
CA ILE A 59 20.61 12.34 27.40
C ILE A 59 19.48 11.32 27.27
N ARG A 60 18.28 11.69 27.75
CA ARG A 60 17.09 10.85 27.54
C ARG A 60 16.95 10.61 26.04
N GLY A 61 16.92 9.35 25.63
CA GLY A 61 16.58 9.00 24.25
C GLY A 61 15.17 9.49 23.95
N VAL A 62 15.03 10.39 22.97
CA VAL A 62 13.74 10.80 22.42
C VAL A 62 13.62 10.14 21.05
N GLY A 63 12.44 9.58 20.73
CA GLY A 63 12.19 8.89 19.47
C GLY A 63 12.52 7.40 19.51
N THR A 64 12.70 6.79 18.34
CA THR A 64 13.08 5.38 18.20
C THR A 64 14.61 5.21 18.18
N GLY A 65 15.11 4.01 18.45
CA GLY A 65 16.50 3.65 18.16
C GLY A 65 16.71 3.36 16.67
N ASN A 66 17.69 2.51 16.35
CA ASN A 66 17.88 2.00 14.99
C ASN A 66 16.79 0.97 14.67
N VAL A 67 15.69 1.44 14.11
CA VAL A 67 14.56 0.57 13.77
C VAL A 67 14.96 -0.35 12.62
N THR A 68 14.84 -1.65 12.84
CA THR A 68 15.12 -2.67 11.82
C THR A 68 13.96 -3.64 11.75
N LEU A 69 13.66 -4.10 10.54
CA LEU A 69 12.72 -5.18 10.29
C LEU A 69 13.45 -6.26 9.51
N THR A 70 13.39 -7.49 9.99
CA THR A 70 13.79 -8.68 9.23
C THR A 70 12.53 -9.40 8.79
N LEU A 71 12.31 -9.45 7.47
CA LEU A 71 11.22 -10.16 6.82
C LEU A 71 11.75 -11.50 6.28
N ALA A 72 11.15 -12.59 6.72
CA ALA A 72 11.35 -13.92 6.16
C ALA A 72 10.17 -14.25 5.21
N ALA A 73 10.50 -14.48 3.95
CA ALA A 73 9.57 -14.86 2.89
C ALA A 73 10.14 -16.02 2.08
N GLU A 74 9.32 -16.71 1.28
CA GLU A 74 9.74 -17.84 0.44
C GLU A 74 9.56 -17.46 -1.03
N ASP A 75 10.61 -17.46 -1.84
CA ASP A 75 10.50 -17.25 -3.29
C ASP A 75 9.99 -15.83 -3.62
N VAL A 76 10.65 -14.82 -3.05
CA VAL A 76 10.35 -13.43 -3.40
C VAL A 76 10.79 -13.18 -4.84
N PRO A 77 9.93 -12.66 -5.73
CA PRO A 77 10.32 -12.43 -7.13
C PRO A 77 11.53 -11.50 -7.23
N GLU A 78 12.48 -11.86 -8.09
CA GLU A 78 13.73 -11.09 -8.25
C GLU A 78 13.50 -9.67 -8.78
N GLU A 79 12.41 -9.45 -9.51
CA GLU A 79 11.96 -8.11 -9.89
C GLU A 79 11.63 -7.23 -8.67
N VAL A 80 11.04 -7.81 -7.62
CA VAL A 80 10.76 -7.12 -6.36
C VAL A 80 12.05 -6.84 -5.63
N ILE A 81 12.92 -7.85 -5.48
CA ILE A 81 14.23 -7.70 -4.83
C ILE A 81 15.02 -6.58 -5.52
N GLY A 82 15.13 -6.63 -6.85
CA GLY A 82 15.83 -5.60 -7.61
C GLY A 82 15.23 -4.21 -7.44
N ALA A 83 13.89 -4.08 -7.45
CA ALA A 83 13.22 -2.81 -7.25
C ALA A 83 13.49 -2.20 -5.86
N ILE A 84 13.50 -3.02 -4.79
CA ILE A 84 13.65 -2.53 -3.42
C ILE A 84 15.11 -2.30 -3.02
N THR A 85 16.06 -3.01 -3.64
CA THR A 85 17.50 -2.84 -3.37
C THR A 85 18.20 -1.91 -4.36
N GLY A 86 17.54 -1.53 -5.45
CA GLY A 86 18.13 -0.74 -6.53
C GLY A 86 19.06 -1.53 -7.47
N ALA A 87 18.95 -2.86 -7.49
CA ALA A 87 19.71 -3.67 -8.43
C ALA A 87 19.23 -3.42 -9.86
N VAL A 88 20.13 -3.49 -10.84
CA VAL A 88 19.81 -3.23 -12.26
C VAL A 88 19.92 -4.53 -13.04
N LYS A 89 18.86 -4.87 -13.78
CA LYS A 89 18.82 -5.99 -14.73
C LYS A 89 19.26 -5.50 -16.11
N ASP A 90 20.30 -6.11 -16.67
CA ASP A 90 20.77 -5.79 -18.02
C ASP A 90 19.92 -6.46 -19.13
N ALA A 91 20.24 -6.17 -20.39
CA ALA A 91 19.54 -6.73 -21.56
C ALA A 91 19.67 -8.26 -21.69
N ASN A 92 20.62 -8.87 -20.98
CA ASN A 92 20.83 -10.32 -20.94
C ASN A 92 20.15 -10.96 -19.73
N GLY A 93 19.42 -10.18 -18.93
CA GLY A 93 18.73 -10.66 -17.73
C GLY A 93 19.62 -10.78 -16.50
N ILE A 94 20.83 -10.22 -16.51
CA ILE A 94 21.79 -10.29 -15.41
C ILE A 94 21.53 -9.15 -14.45
N TRP A 95 21.29 -9.48 -13.18
CA TRP A 95 21.18 -8.51 -12.10
C TRP A 95 22.57 -8.11 -11.60
N THR A 96 22.81 -6.80 -11.49
CA THR A 96 24.09 -6.24 -11.06
C THR A 96 23.90 -5.20 -9.97
N ILE A 97 24.88 -5.16 -9.07
CA ILE A 97 25.06 -4.12 -8.07
C ILE A 97 26.45 -3.52 -8.26
N GLY A 98 26.54 -2.20 -8.21
CA GLY A 98 27.76 -1.46 -8.45
C GLY A 98 28.05 -0.45 -7.35
N ARG A 99 29.18 0.25 -7.49
CA ARG A 99 29.61 1.30 -6.55
C ARG A 99 28.54 2.37 -6.30
N ASP A 100 27.76 2.68 -7.32
CA ASP A 100 26.78 3.77 -7.30
C ASP A 100 25.34 3.27 -7.08
N THR A 101 25.16 1.96 -6.85
CA THR A 101 23.85 1.41 -6.52
C THR A 101 23.38 1.97 -5.18
N LYS A 102 22.25 2.66 -5.20
CA LYS A 102 21.59 3.22 -4.01
C LYS A 102 20.23 2.55 -3.86
N PRO A 103 19.96 1.86 -2.74
CA PRO A 103 18.63 1.33 -2.49
C PRO A 103 17.64 2.49 -2.37
N PRO A 104 16.51 2.46 -3.08
CA PRO A 104 15.51 3.50 -2.98
C PRO A 104 14.85 3.49 -1.60
N PHE A 105 14.37 4.66 -1.17
CA PHE A 105 13.52 4.70 0.02
C PHE A 105 12.24 3.91 -0.23
N SER A 106 11.86 3.11 0.75
CA SER A 106 10.70 2.25 0.68
C SER A 106 9.90 2.34 1.98
N ALA A 107 8.63 1.96 1.92
CA ALA A 107 7.80 1.67 3.08
C ALA A 107 7.38 0.20 3.03
N ILE A 108 7.15 -0.38 4.20
CA ILE A 108 6.68 -1.75 4.32
C ILE A 108 5.53 -1.82 5.32
N GLU A 109 4.44 -2.44 4.87
CA GLU A 109 3.30 -2.84 5.68
C GLU A 109 3.34 -4.36 5.87
N ILE A 110 3.00 -4.78 7.07
CA ILE A 110 2.84 -6.17 7.49
C ILE A 110 1.40 -6.31 7.97
N VAL A 111 0.69 -7.29 7.42
CA VAL A 111 -0.64 -7.67 7.87
C VAL A 111 -0.53 -8.93 8.72
N SER A 112 -0.97 -8.82 9.97
CA SER A 112 -1.08 -9.91 10.93
C SER A 112 -2.52 -9.98 11.43
N SER A 113 -2.87 -10.92 12.29
CA SER A 113 -4.20 -11.00 12.91
C SER A 113 -4.08 -10.93 14.44
N ASP A 114 -5.11 -10.46 15.12
CA ASP A 114 -5.24 -10.60 16.58
C ASP A 114 -5.92 -11.91 17.01
N GLY A 115 -6.25 -12.78 16.04
CA GLY A 115 -7.02 -14.00 16.19
C GLY A 115 -8.45 -13.89 15.63
N ASN A 116 -8.98 -12.66 15.49
CA ASN A 116 -10.31 -12.41 14.92
C ASN A 116 -10.30 -11.33 13.83
N ASN A 117 -9.46 -10.30 13.98
CA ASN A 117 -9.40 -9.14 13.10
C ASN A 117 -7.97 -8.89 12.60
N PRO A 118 -7.81 -8.33 11.39
CA PRO A 118 -6.53 -7.86 10.89
C PRO A 118 -5.90 -6.77 11.77
N VAL A 119 -4.57 -6.84 11.86
CA VAL A 119 -3.70 -5.90 12.54
C VAL A 119 -2.61 -5.49 11.57
N TYR A 120 -2.47 -4.18 11.37
CA TYR A 120 -1.52 -3.60 10.44
C TYR A 120 -0.34 -3.02 11.19
N LEU A 121 0.87 -3.31 10.69
CA LEU A 121 2.12 -2.76 11.19
C LEU A 121 2.85 -2.14 10.01
N ALA A 122 3.36 -0.93 10.13
CA ALA A 122 4.05 -0.28 9.03
C ALA A 122 5.35 0.40 9.49
N LEU A 123 6.40 0.26 8.67
CA LEU A 123 7.55 1.14 8.69
C LEU A 123 7.45 2.09 7.49
N LEU A 124 7.45 3.38 7.79
CA LEU A 124 6.96 4.42 6.88
C LEU A 124 8.03 4.95 5.91
N LYS A 125 9.31 4.83 6.27
CA LYS A 125 10.45 5.18 5.41
C LYS A 125 11.68 4.39 5.85
N GLY A 126 12.49 3.97 4.89
CA GLY A 126 13.72 3.22 5.14
C GLY A 126 14.27 2.61 3.87
N THR A 127 15.32 1.81 3.98
CA THR A 127 15.92 1.13 2.83
C THR A 127 16.02 -0.36 3.08
N PHE A 128 15.91 -1.15 2.01
CA PHE A 128 16.20 -2.56 2.06
C PHE A 128 17.70 -2.80 1.84
N GLY A 129 18.27 -3.67 2.67
CA GLY A 129 19.56 -4.28 2.43
C GLY A 129 19.43 -5.43 1.43
N PHE A 130 20.54 -5.75 0.78
CA PHE A 130 20.61 -6.93 -0.08
C PHE A 130 20.46 -8.20 0.75
N PRO A 131 19.66 -9.17 0.29
CA PRO A 131 19.60 -10.48 0.94
C PRO A 131 20.95 -11.18 0.83
N ASP A 132 21.32 -11.93 1.87
CA ASP A 132 22.53 -12.76 1.84
C ASP A 132 22.34 -13.97 0.92
N ALA A 133 23.25 -14.15 -0.03
CA ALA A 133 23.27 -15.34 -0.89
C ALA A 133 24.05 -16.48 -0.21
N ASN A 134 23.32 -17.39 0.44
CA ASN A 134 23.89 -18.55 1.15
C ASN A 134 23.43 -19.87 0.50
N PRO A 135 23.96 -20.27 -0.67
CA PRO A 135 23.58 -21.51 -1.33
C PRO A 135 24.04 -22.72 -0.51
N GLN A 136 23.14 -23.68 -0.25
CA GLN A 136 23.46 -24.95 0.41
C GLN A 136 23.30 -26.14 -0.55
N THR A 137 23.97 -27.25 -0.26
CA THR A 137 23.81 -28.51 -1.00
C THR A 137 22.52 -29.22 -0.59
N ASN A 138 21.98 -30.07 -1.47
CA ASN A 138 20.76 -30.83 -1.19
C ASN A 138 20.97 -31.76 0.03
N GLN A 139 20.05 -31.71 1.01
CA GLN A 139 20.05 -32.57 2.19
C GLN A 139 18.81 -33.46 2.22
N GLN A 140 18.92 -34.68 2.77
CA GLN A 140 17.80 -35.62 2.87
C GLN A 140 16.59 -35.06 3.64
N ASN A 141 16.83 -34.12 4.57
CA ASN A 141 15.81 -33.29 5.19
C ASN A 141 15.96 -31.87 4.63
N GLN A 142 15.16 -31.54 3.61
CA GLN A 142 15.13 -30.19 3.05
C GLN A 142 14.48 -29.24 4.06
N THR A 143 15.27 -28.38 4.70
CA THR A 143 14.74 -27.15 5.30
C THR A 143 14.42 -26.18 4.17
N ILE A 144 13.19 -25.68 4.11
CA ILE A 144 12.81 -24.62 3.16
C ILE A 144 13.68 -23.40 3.51
N GLN A 145 14.54 -23.00 2.58
CA GLN A 145 15.36 -21.80 2.74
C GLN A 145 14.45 -20.59 2.51
N THR A 146 14.48 -19.67 3.45
CA THR A 146 13.66 -18.45 3.42
C THR A 146 14.53 -17.28 2.99
N ASP A 147 14.05 -16.47 2.07
CA ASP A 147 14.64 -15.18 1.74
C ASP A 147 14.52 -14.26 2.94
N SER A 148 15.67 -13.73 3.39
CA SER A 148 15.74 -12.79 4.51
C SER A 148 15.97 -11.38 3.98
N LEU A 149 14.92 -10.58 3.96
CA LEU A 149 14.96 -9.17 3.59
C LEU A 149 15.11 -8.32 4.85
N THR A 150 16.16 -7.50 4.91
CA THR A 150 16.38 -6.58 6.02
C THR A 150 16.02 -5.16 5.63
N PHE A 151 15.08 -4.55 6.33
CA PHE A 151 14.69 -3.16 6.18
C PHE A 151 15.23 -2.33 7.34
N THR A 152 15.89 -1.23 7.04
CA THR A 152 16.36 -0.26 8.04
C THR A 152 15.49 0.98 7.99
N GLY A 153 14.70 1.19 9.04
CA GLY A 153 13.77 2.30 9.16
C GLY A 153 14.44 3.62 9.51
N THR A 154 13.91 4.70 8.95
CA THR A 154 14.28 6.09 9.25
C THR A 154 13.03 6.95 9.36
N SER A 155 13.13 8.12 9.99
CA SER A 155 11.98 9.02 10.14
C SER A 155 11.58 9.61 8.80
N ARG A 156 10.29 9.57 8.52
CA ARG A 156 9.69 10.29 7.41
C ARG A 156 9.86 11.81 7.62
N ASP A 157 10.17 12.56 6.57
CA ASP A 157 10.47 14.00 6.62
C ASP A 157 9.20 14.83 6.80
N SER A 158 8.07 14.34 6.28
CA SER A 158 6.78 15.01 6.36
C SER A 158 6.15 15.03 7.75
N ASP A 159 6.37 14.00 8.58
CA ASP A 159 5.74 13.91 9.91
C ASP A 159 6.62 13.32 11.02
N TYR A 160 7.90 13.07 10.73
CA TYR A 160 8.89 12.52 11.68
C TYR A 160 8.54 11.14 12.25
N ARG A 161 7.58 10.43 11.65
CA ARG A 161 7.17 9.10 12.09
C ARG A 161 8.02 8.02 11.41
N VAL A 162 8.30 6.94 12.15
CA VAL A 162 9.07 5.78 11.67
C VAL A 162 8.18 4.54 11.58
N PHE A 163 7.39 4.30 12.62
CA PHE A 163 6.57 3.11 12.78
C PHE A 163 5.12 3.50 13.10
N ALA A 164 4.18 2.71 12.59
CA ALA A 164 2.78 2.83 12.91
C ALA A 164 2.13 1.46 13.10
N LYS A 165 1.01 1.44 13.84
CA LYS A 165 0.20 0.26 14.05
C LYS A 165 -1.29 0.60 13.99
N GLY A 166 -2.06 -0.20 13.28
CA GLY A 166 -3.51 -0.10 13.15
C GLY A 166 -4.19 -1.41 13.51
N PHE A 167 -5.41 -1.34 14.02
CA PHE A 167 -6.20 -2.51 14.43
C PHE A 167 -7.60 -2.39 13.85
N GLU A 168 -8.05 -3.38 13.07
CA GLU A 168 -9.44 -3.37 12.57
C GLU A 168 -10.47 -3.54 13.68
N SER A 169 -10.07 -4.08 14.83
CA SER A 169 -10.95 -4.17 16.00
C SER A 169 -11.33 -2.82 16.60
N ASP A 170 -10.59 -1.75 16.28
CA ASP A 170 -10.90 -0.39 16.75
C ASP A 170 -11.98 0.25 15.85
N PRO A 171 -13.15 0.65 16.40
CA PRO A 171 -14.23 1.26 15.61
C PRO A 171 -13.84 2.56 14.89
N SER A 172 -12.80 3.25 15.36
CA SER A 172 -12.29 4.48 14.74
C SER A 172 -11.31 4.20 13.60
N PHE A 173 -10.83 2.97 13.46
CA PHE A 173 -9.90 2.59 12.40
C PHE A 173 -10.61 2.61 11.05
N GLN A 174 -9.97 3.26 10.07
CA GLN A 174 -10.46 3.33 8.69
C GLN A 174 -9.33 2.85 7.78
N LYS A 175 -9.50 1.67 7.17
CA LYS A 175 -8.46 1.05 6.32
C LYS A 175 -8.02 1.97 5.17
N ALA A 176 -8.95 2.69 4.54
CA ALA A 176 -8.62 3.64 3.50
C ALA A 176 -7.72 4.80 3.99
N ALA A 177 -7.97 5.30 5.21
CA ALA A 177 -7.12 6.34 5.81
C ALA A 177 -5.74 5.79 6.18
N TRP A 178 -5.68 4.53 6.64
CA TRP A 178 -4.42 3.83 6.90
C TRP A 178 -3.60 3.64 5.62
N ASP A 179 -4.21 3.16 4.53
CA ASP A 179 -3.53 2.98 3.24
C ASP A 179 -2.96 4.32 2.72
N ALA A 180 -3.74 5.39 2.80
CA ALA A 180 -3.28 6.73 2.40
C ALA A 180 -2.17 7.28 3.31
N PHE A 181 -2.15 6.87 4.59
CA PHE A 181 -1.14 7.28 5.56
C PHE A 181 0.19 6.53 5.35
N VAL A 182 0.14 5.22 5.12
CA VAL A 182 1.33 4.38 4.90
C VAL A 182 1.88 4.55 3.49
N PHE A 183 1.01 4.55 2.48
CA PHE A 183 1.34 4.68 1.07
C PHE A 183 0.66 5.92 0.45
N PRO A 184 1.07 7.15 0.81
CA PRO A 184 0.59 8.34 0.15
C PRO A 184 0.92 8.29 -1.35
N PHE A 185 -0.10 8.23 -2.20
CA PHE A 185 0.11 8.11 -3.63
C PHE A 185 0.54 9.44 -4.27
N ASN A 186 1.44 9.34 -5.24
CA ASN A 186 1.67 10.36 -6.26
C ASN A 186 0.87 9.97 -7.50
N TYR A 187 -0.42 10.31 -7.50
CA TYR A 187 -1.26 10.08 -8.66
C TYR A 187 -0.81 10.96 -9.82
N ALA A 188 -0.78 10.39 -11.02
CA ALA A 188 -0.80 11.20 -12.23
C ALA A 188 -2.10 12.02 -12.27
N ALA A 189 -2.06 13.20 -12.91
CA ALA A 189 -3.24 14.04 -13.05
C ALA A 189 -4.32 13.29 -13.87
N VAL A 190 -5.57 13.32 -13.41
CA VAL A 190 -6.67 12.70 -14.15
C VAL A 190 -6.87 13.41 -15.49
N THR A 191 -6.72 12.67 -16.59
CA THR A 191 -6.92 13.19 -17.94
C THR A 191 -8.36 13.05 -18.38
N SER A 192 -8.98 11.89 -18.12
CA SER A 192 -10.36 11.57 -18.51
C SER A 192 -11.04 10.61 -17.55
N ILE A 193 -12.37 10.65 -17.57
CA ILE A 193 -13.25 9.72 -16.87
C ILE A 193 -14.33 9.24 -17.84
N ALA A 194 -14.59 7.94 -17.84
CA ALA A 194 -15.67 7.30 -18.58
C ALA A 194 -16.49 6.40 -17.63
N VAL A 195 -17.71 6.05 -18.04
CA VAL A 195 -18.57 5.14 -17.28
C VAL A 195 -19.36 4.26 -18.24
N ALA A 196 -19.48 2.98 -17.93
CA ALA A 196 -20.29 2.02 -18.67
C ALA A 196 -21.30 1.31 -17.74
N PRO A 197 -22.53 1.06 -18.20
CA PRO A 197 -23.14 1.59 -19.43
C PRO A 197 -23.45 3.10 -19.31
N THR A 198 -23.52 3.81 -20.45
CA THR A 198 -23.86 5.25 -20.51
C THR A 198 -25.36 5.51 -20.50
N THR A 199 -26.17 4.51 -20.82
CA THR A 199 -27.63 4.53 -20.72
C THR A 199 -28.13 3.26 -20.06
N VAL A 200 -29.15 3.41 -19.22
CA VAL A 200 -29.70 2.32 -18.40
C VAL A 200 -31.22 2.39 -18.45
N SER A 201 -31.84 1.28 -18.81
CA SER A 201 -33.30 1.11 -18.74
C SER A 201 -33.62 0.05 -17.68
N LEU A 202 -34.39 0.43 -16.65
CA LEU A 202 -34.71 -0.43 -15.51
C LEU A 202 -36.22 -0.51 -15.31
N ALA A 203 -36.70 -1.66 -14.87
CA ALA A 203 -38.00 -1.74 -14.22
C ALA A 203 -37.93 -1.11 -12.82
N VAL A 204 -39.07 -0.76 -12.24
CA VAL A 204 -39.15 -0.37 -10.82
C VAL A 204 -38.61 -1.50 -9.94
N GLY A 205 -37.67 -1.18 -9.05
CA GLY A 205 -36.92 -2.13 -8.23
C GLY A 205 -35.74 -2.81 -8.93
N GLY A 206 -35.58 -2.62 -10.24
CA GLY A 206 -34.43 -3.15 -11.00
C GLY A 206 -33.12 -2.45 -10.64
N THR A 207 -32.00 -3.16 -10.79
CA THR A 207 -30.67 -2.66 -10.46
C THR A 207 -29.69 -2.75 -11.62
N GLN A 208 -28.76 -1.81 -11.74
CA GLN A 208 -27.66 -1.84 -12.70
C GLN A 208 -26.36 -1.40 -12.04
N GLN A 209 -25.29 -2.19 -12.21
CA GLN A 209 -23.95 -1.81 -11.77
C GLN A 209 -23.29 -0.89 -12.81
N LEU A 210 -22.71 0.22 -12.35
CA LEU A 210 -21.88 1.09 -13.18
C LEU A 210 -20.40 0.73 -13.02
N THR A 211 -19.67 0.83 -14.13
CA THR A 211 -18.22 0.58 -14.18
C THR A 211 -17.53 1.87 -14.65
N PRO A 212 -16.95 2.66 -13.74
CA PRO A 212 -16.17 3.84 -14.10
C PRO A 212 -14.79 3.41 -14.63
N THR A 213 -14.17 4.27 -15.44
CA THR A 213 -12.80 4.11 -15.92
C THR A 213 -12.12 5.47 -15.91
N ILE A 214 -11.04 5.62 -15.14
CA ILE A 214 -10.24 6.84 -15.09
C ILE A 214 -8.92 6.59 -15.80
N LEU A 215 -8.51 7.53 -16.65
CA LEU A 215 -7.20 7.51 -17.30
C LEU A 215 -6.35 8.72 -16.89
N PRO A 216 -5.02 8.55 -16.78
CA PRO A 216 -4.27 7.29 -16.93
C PRO A 216 -4.47 6.31 -15.76
N VAL A 217 -4.05 5.05 -15.91
CA VAL A 217 -4.28 3.98 -14.90
C VAL A 217 -3.60 4.24 -13.56
N ASP A 218 -2.53 5.04 -13.58
CA ASP A 218 -1.77 5.51 -12.43
C ASP A 218 -2.33 6.81 -11.81
N ALA A 219 -3.42 7.35 -12.35
CA ALA A 219 -4.20 8.40 -11.69
C ALA A 219 -5.11 7.82 -10.58
N ASN A 220 -5.64 8.69 -9.73
CA ASN A 220 -6.54 8.26 -8.66
C ASN A 220 -7.85 7.74 -9.26
N GLN A 221 -8.11 6.45 -9.07
CA GLN A 221 -9.30 5.77 -9.62
C GLN A 221 -10.55 5.97 -8.76
N ALA A 222 -10.46 6.65 -7.62
CA ALA A 222 -11.59 6.87 -6.74
C ALA A 222 -12.61 7.85 -7.35
N VAL A 223 -13.88 7.44 -7.37
CA VAL A 223 -14.99 8.25 -7.86
C VAL A 223 -16.07 8.42 -6.79
N THR A 224 -16.92 9.42 -7.01
CA THR A 224 -18.16 9.64 -6.27
C THR A 224 -19.34 9.63 -7.23
N TYR A 225 -20.47 9.11 -6.76
CA TYR A 225 -21.71 9.02 -7.51
C TYR A 225 -22.76 9.95 -6.93
N SER A 226 -23.56 10.57 -7.78
CA SER A 226 -24.75 11.33 -7.38
C SER A 226 -25.87 11.12 -8.37
N THR A 227 -27.11 11.23 -7.91
CA THR A 227 -28.32 11.19 -8.76
C THR A 227 -28.94 12.58 -8.84
N SER A 228 -29.47 12.94 -10.02
CA SER A 228 -30.26 14.16 -10.18
C SER A 228 -31.63 14.07 -9.52
N ASP A 229 -32.18 12.86 -9.37
CA ASP A 229 -33.50 12.62 -8.78
C ASP A 229 -33.58 11.25 -8.10
N ALA A 230 -33.40 11.24 -6.78
CA ALA A 230 -33.48 10.04 -5.95
C ALA A 230 -34.91 9.45 -5.88
N SER A 231 -35.96 10.21 -6.24
CA SER A 231 -37.33 9.68 -6.31
C SER A 231 -37.55 8.77 -7.54
N LYS A 232 -36.66 8.86 -8.54
CA LYS A 232 -36.70 8.06 -9.77
C LYS A 232 -35.63 6.99 -9.79
N ALA A 233 -34.39 7.32 -9.47
CA ALA A 233 -33.31 6.36 -9.35
C ALA A 233 -32.30 6.75 -8.27
N THR A 234 -31.86 5.77 -7.48
CA THR A 234 -30.81 5.94 -6.47
C THR A 234 -29.52 5.28 -6.94
N VAL A 235 -28.38 5.71 -6.40
CA VAL A 235 -27.08 5.10 -6.65
C VAL A 235 -26.32 4.96 -5.33
N THR A 236 -25.69 3.81 -5.11
CA THR A 236 -24.86 3.55 -3.91
C THR A 236 -23.44 4.10 -4.10
N GLY A 237 -22.66 4.16 -3.01
CA GLY A 237 -21.24 4.55 -3.08
C GLY A 237 -20.38 3.65 -3.96
N ASN A 238 -20.84 2.41 -4.23
CA ASN A 238 -20.16 1.46 -5.10
C ASN A 238 -20.69 1.49 -6.55
N GLY A 239 -21.54 2.45 -6.91
CA GLY A 239 -22.05 2.60 -8.28
C GLY A 239 -23.20 1.66 -8.66
N LEU A 240 -23.84 1.00 -7.70
CA LEU A 240 -25.06 0.23 -7.95
C LEU A 240 -26.27 1.17 -8.03
N VAL A 241 -26.88 1.27 -9.21
CA VAL A 241 -28.08 2.07 -9.48
C VAL A 241 -29.33 1.23 -9.24
N THR A 242 -30.36 1.79 -8.61
CA THR A 242 -31.66 1.15 -8.38
C THR A 242 -32.80 2.04 -8.88
N GLY A 243 -33.69 1.49 -9.69
CA GLY A 243 -34.91 2.17 -10.13
C GLY A 243 -35.95 2.23 -9.01
N VAL A 244 -36.45 3.43 -8.69
CA VAL A 244 -37.39 3.69 -7.59
C VAL A 244 -38.82 3.87 -8.09
N ALA A 245 -39.01 4.69 -9.14
CA ALA A 245 -40.32 4.95 -9.73
C ALA A 245 -40.18 5.39 -11.18
N ILE A 246 -41.25 5.23 -11.96
CA ILE A 246 -41.30 5.61 -13.39
C ILE A 246 -40.84 7.07 -13.57
N GLY A 247 -39.93 7.27 -14.51
CA GLY A 247 -39.32 8.57 -14.83
C GLY A 247 -37.88 8.44 -15.28
N SER A 248 -37.17 9.56 -15.33
CA SER A 248 -35.76 9.61 -15.70
C SER A 248 -34.92 10.27 -14.60
N ALA A 249 -33.68 9.83 -14.49
CA ALA A 249 -32.66 10.43 -13.63
C ALA A 249 -31.30 10.37 -14.32
N THR A 250 -30.45 11.33 -14.04
CA THR A 250 -29.05 11.33 -14.49
C THR A 250 -28.17 10.99 -13.31
N ILE A 251 -27.36 9.93 -13.45
CA ILE A 251 -26.31 9.62 -12.49
C ILE A 251 -25.02 10.31 -12.94
N THR A 252 -24.41 11.09 -12.07
CA THR A 252 -23.11 11.72 -12.29
C THR A 252 -22.04 10.92 -11.56
N VAL A 253 -21.01 10.51 -12.29
CA VAL A 253 -19.78 9.93 -11.76
C VAL A 253 -18.69 10.99 -11.81
N LYS A 254 -18.02 11.26 -10.70
CA LYS A 254 -17.07 12.35 -10.54
C LYS A 254 -15.75 11.83 -9.99
N SER A 255 -14.62 12.29 -10.54
CA SER A 255 -13.30 12.00 -9.95
C SER A 255 -13.16 12.70 -8.60
N ASN A 256 -12.62 11.98 -7.60
CA ASN A 256 -12.34 12.55 -6.29
C ASN A 256 -11.06 13.41 -6.28
N GLU A 257 -10.15 13.21 -7.23
CA GLU A 257 -8.90 13.96 -7.36
C GLU A 257 -9.10 15.26 -8.15
N ASP A 258 -9.79 15.20 -9.29
CA ASP A 258 -10.18 16.36 -10.08
C ASP A 258 -11.71 16.42 -10.23
N PRO A 259 -12.39 17.17 -9.34
CA PRO A 259 -13.81 17.45 -9.41
C PRO A 259 -14.34 17.99 -10.75
N SER A 260 -13.50 18.55 -11.62
CA SER A 260 -13.92 19.03 -12.94
C SER A 260 -14.16 17.88 -13.93
N LYS A 261 -13.61 16.70 -13.67
CA LYS A 261 -13.74 15.51 -14.51
C LYS A 261 -14.96 14.70 -14.07
N THR A 262 -15.96 14.65 -14.95
CA THR A 262 -17.21 13.93 -14.71
C THR A 262 -17.63 13.12 -15.93
N ALA A 263 -18.36 12.04 -15.67
CA ALA A 263 -19.07 11.25 -16.67
C ALA A 263 -20.53 11.06 -16.21
N THR A 264 -21.47 10.97 -17.15
CA THR A 264 -22.91 10.88 -16.83
C THR A 264 -23.53 9.63 -17.41
N VAL A 265 -24.56 9.12 -16.72
CA VAL A 265 -25.38 7.99 -17.14
C VAL A 265 -26.85 8.41 -17.14
N SER A 266 -27.52 8.22 -18.26
CA SER A 266 -28.96 8.45 -18.36
C SER A 266 -29.73 7.20 -17.92
N VAL A 267 -30.50 7.32 -16.84
CA VAL A 267 -31.34 6.24 -16.32
C VAL A 267 -32.79 6.52 -16.67
N THR A 268 -33.46 5.55 -17.27
CA THR A 268 -34.90 5.56 -17.52
C THR A 268 -35.53 4.40 -16.77
N VAL A 269 -36.55 4.69 -15.96
CA VAL A 269 -37.33 3.69 -15.23
C VAL A 269 -38.71 3.59 -15.89
N ALA A 270 -39.07 2.40 -16.37
CA ALA A 270 -40.30 2.13 -17.11
C ALA A 270 -41.00 0.85 -16.63
#